data_AF-A0A7W5XJ74-F1
#
_entry.id   AF-A0A7W5XJ74-F1
#
_cell.length_a   1.000
_cell.length_b   1.000
_cell.length_c   1.000
_cell.angle_alpha   90.00
_cell.angle_beta   90.00
_cell.angle_gamma   90.00
#
_symmetry.space_group_name_H-M   'P 1'
#
loop_
_entity.id
_entity.type
_entity.pdbx_description
1 polymer ?
#
loop_
_entity_poly.entity_id
_entity_poly.type
_entity_poly.pdbx_seq_one_letter_code
_entity_poly.pdbx_strand_id
1 'polypeptide(L)'
;MCLSSAQCRAARALLAWSQDDLSSAANVAKATIANFEAGKRSPYDRTLQDMKQALEAGGVIFIPENGGGAGVRLAKRANSIDTNETETVQYEEYLENDAPPGAGG
;
A
#
# COMPACT_ATOMS: atom_id res chain seq x y z
N MET A 1 -2.25 -14.20 8.09
CA MET A 1 -2.59 -13.72 6.74
C MET A 1 -1.35 -13.86 5.86
N CYS A 2 -1.40 -14.65 4.79
CA CYS A 2 -0.20 -14.98 4.01
C CYS A 2 0.11 -13.91 2.94
N LEU A 3 1.40 -13.76 2.63
CA LEU A 3 1.88 -12.93 1.53
C LEU A 3 1.59 -13.66 0.20
N SER A 4 0.93 -12.99 -0.75
CA SER A 4 0.77 -13.53 -2.12
C SER A 4 1.93 -13.14 -3.03
N SER A 5 2.17 -13.92 -4.09
CA SER A 5 3.23 -13.64 -5.07
C SER A 5 3.00 -12.33 -5.84
N ALA A 6 1.74 -11.95 -6.06
CA ALA A 6 1.37 -10.68 -6.67
C ALA A 6 1.68 -9.50 -5.73
N GLN A 7 1.27 -9.59 -4.45
CA GLN A 7 1.57 -8.55 -3.47
C GLN A 7 3.08 -8.42 -3.21
N CYS A 8 3.84 -9.52 -3.23
CA CYS A 8 5.30 -9.48 -3.10
C CYS A 8 5.96 -8.66 -4.23
N ARG A 9 5.62 -8.97 -5.49
CA ARG A 9 6.12 -8.23 -6.65
C ARG A 9 5.72 -6.76 -6.61
N ALA A 10 4.46 -6.47 -6.28
CA ALA A 10 3.95 -5.11 -6.17
C ALA A 10 4.66 -4.32 -5.05
N ALA A 11 4.85 -4.92 -3.88
CA ALA A 11 5.57 -4.31 -2.76
C ALA A 11 7.02 -3.98 -3.13
N ARG A 12 7.74 -4.91 -3.78
CA ARG A 12 9.09 -4.61 -4.27
C ARG A 12 9.11 -3.49 -5.29
N ALA A 13 8.15 -3.45 -6.21
CA ALA A 13 8.06 -2.37 -7.19
C ALA A 13 7.85 -1.01 -6.52
N LEU A 14 7.00 -0.92 -5.49
CA LEU A 14 6.81 0.30 -4.70
C LEU A 14 8.08 0.77 -4.01
N LEU A 15 8.92 -0.15 -3.56
CA LEU A 15 10.21 0.13 -2.91
C LEU A 15 11.36 0.33 -3.90
N ALA A 16 11.13 0.17 -5.20
CA ALA A 16 12.18 0.05 -6.22
C ALA A 16 13.24 -1.02 -5.89
N TRP A 17 12.82 -2.11 -5.21
CA TRP A 17 13.70 -3.20 -4.81
C TRP A 17 13.81 -4.29 -5.88
N SER A 18 15.04 -4.71 -6.14
CA SER A 18 15.34 -5.95 -6.85
C SER A 18 15.02 -7.18 -5.99
N GLN A 19 15.11 -8.38 -6.57
CA GLN A 19 15.04 -9.63 -5.80
C GLN A 19 16.22 -9.79 -4.84
N ASP A 20 17.38 -9.20 -5.15
CA ASP A 20 18.56 -9.22 -4.27
C ASP A 20 18.35 -8.34 -3.05
N ASP A 21 17.75 -7.16 -3.22
CA ASP A 21 17.43 -6.26 -2.10
C ASP A 21 16.48 -6.93 -1.10
N LEU A 22 15.42 -7.59 -1.58
CA LEU A 22 14.54 -8.37 -0.72
C LEU A 22 15.26 -9.58 -0.11
N SER A 23 16.15 -10.22 -0.86
CA SER A 23 16.94 -11.36 -0.36
C SER A 23 17.78 -10.94 0.85
N SER A 24 18.49 -9.82 0.74
CA SER A 24 19.29 -9.25 1.82
C SER A 24 18.43 -8.77 2.98
N ALA A 25 17.32 -8.09 2.73
CA ALA A 25 16.46 -7.55 3.78
C ALA A 25 15.71 -8.64 4.58
N ALA A 26 15.28 -9.72 3.91
CA ALA A 26 14.52 -10.80 4.53
C ALA A 26 15.39 -11.97 5.03
N ASN A 27 16.69 -11.98 4.71
CA ASN A 27 17.58 -13.13 4.90
C ASN A 27 17.02 -14.43 4.26
N VAL A 28 16.49 -14.30 3.05
CA VAL A 28 15.91 -15.40 2.27
C VAL A 28 16.67 -15.52 0.97
N ALA A 29 17.04 -16.73 0.55
CA ALA A 29 17.76 -16.94 -0.70
C ALA A 29 17.00 -16.37 -1.92
N LYS A 30 17.68 -15.62 -2.78
CA LYS A 30 17.11 -15.03 -4.02
C LYS A 30 16.33 -16.04 -4.86
N ALA A 31 16.83 -17.27 -5.00
CA ALA A 31 16.17 -18.33 -5.75
C ALA A 31 14.79 -18.70 -5.17
N THR A 32 14.64 -18.67 -3.84
CA THR A 32 13.35 -18.89 -3.17
C THR A 32 12.37 -17.77 -3.50
N ILE A 33 12.82 -16.51 -3.45
CA ILE A 33 12.01 -15.34 -3.83
C ILE A 33 11.58 -15.45 -5.30
N ALA A 34 12.51 -15.72 -6.22
CA ALA A 34 12.22 -15.83 -7.64
C ALA A 34 11.21 -16.95 -7.96
N ASN A 35 11.34 -18.12 -7.30
CA ASN A 35 10.40 -19.22 -7.48
C ASN A 35 9.01 -18.90 -6.90
N PHE A 36 8.95 -18.21 -5.77
CA PHE A 36 7.71 -17.76 -5.17
C PHE A 36 6.98 -16.74 -6.05
N GLU A 37 7.70 -15.74 -6.55
CA GLU A 37 7.13 -14.70 -7.42
C GLU A 37 6.67 -15.23 -8.76
N ALA A 38 7.35 -16.23 -9.30
CA ALA A 38 6.95 -16.94 -10.52
C ALA A 38 5.81 -17.95 -10.29
N GLY A 39 5.35 -18.14 -9.04
CA GLY A 39 4.31 -19.11 -8.69
C GLY A 39 4.74 -20.57 -8.84
N LYS A 40 6.04 -20.85 -8.94
CA LYS A 40 6.57 -22.21 -9.13
C LYS A 40 6.52 -23.05 -7.85
N ARG A 41 6.73 -22.42 -6.70
CA ARG A 41 6.67 -23.04 -5.37
C ARG A 41 6.20 -22.04 -4.33
N SER A 42 5.44 -22.51 -3.36
CA SER A 42 5.15 -21.76 -2.14
C SER A 42 6.22 -22.07 -1.08
N PRO A 43 6.94 -21.07 -0.57
CA PRO A 43 7.82 -21.23 0.58
C PRO A 43 7.04 -21.62 1.84
N TYR A 44 7.76 -22.03 2.88
CA TYR A 44 7.17 -22.20 4.20
C TYR A 44 6.60 -20.88 4.74
N ASP A 45 5.59 -20.97 5.59
CA ASP A 45 4.94 -19.80 6.20
C ASP A 45 5.92 -18.87 6.91
N ARG A 46 6.96 -19.44 7.54
CA ARG A 46 8.01 -18.64 8.17
C ARG A 46 8.73 -17.76 7.17
N THR A 47 9.13 -18.31 6.02
CA THR A 47 9.80 -17.57 4.95
C THR A 47 8.90 -16.50 4.35
N LEU A 48 7.60 -16.78 4.19
CA LEU A 48 6.61 -15.79 3.75
C LEU A 48 6.49 -14.64 4.75
N GLN A 49 6.53 -14.95 6.06
CA GLN A 49 6.50 -13.96 7.12
C GLN A 49 7.77 -13.09 7.14
N ASP A 50 8.95 -13.69 7.02
CA ASP A 50 10.22 -12.94 6.98
C ASP A 50 10.26 -11.98 5.78
N MET A 51 9.82 -12.43 4.58
CA MET A 51 9.68 -11.55 3.41
C MET A 51 8.67 -10.42 3.63
N LYS A 52 7.51 -10.74 4.20
CA LYS A 52 6.47 -9.74 4.49
C LYS A 52 6.99 -8.66 5.45
N GLN A 53 7.64 -9.07 6.54
CA GLN A 53 8.20 -8.17 7.54
C GLN A 53 9.29 -7.27 6.96
N ALA A 54 10.16 -7.81 6.10
CA ALA A 54 11.18 -7.02 5.42
C ALA A 54 10.57 -5.93 4.51
N LEU A 55 9.52 -6.27 3.76
CA LEU A 55 8.80 -5.31 2.92
C LEU A 55 8.06 -4.25 3.76
N GLU A 56 7.46 -4.66 4.89
CA GLU A 56 6.82 -3.73 5.83
C GLU A 56 7.84 -2.77 6.46
N ALA A 57 9.01 -3.27 6.86
CA ALA A 57 10.11 -2.45 7.36
C ALA A 57 10.68 -1.49 6.30
N GLY A 58 10.62 -1.87 5.02
CA GLY A 58 10.94 -1.00 3.89
C GLY A 58 9.93 0.13 3.67
N GLY A 59 8.78 0.11 4.34
CA GLY A 59 7.74 1.14 4.23
C GLY A 59 6.56 0.74 3.35
N VAL A 60 6.28 -0.54 3.17
CA VAL A 60 5.04 -1.03 2.54
C VAL A 60 4.01 -1.39 3.61
N ILE A 61 2.73 -1.20 3.30
CA ILE A 61 1.60 -1.68 4.10
C ILE A 61 0.80 -2.66 3.24
N PHE A 62 0.55 -3.85 3.77
CA PHE A 62 -0.33 -4.84 3.15
C PHE A 62 -1.78 -4.59 3.55
N ILE A 63 -2.66 -4.53 2.55
CA ILE A 63 -4.09 -4.28 2.74
C ILE A 63 -4.82 -5.61 2.58
N PRO A 64 -5.55 -6.08 3.62
CA PRO A 64 -6.39 -7.26 3.49
C PRO A 64 -7.53 -7.01 2.50
N GLU A 65 -8.15 -8.07 2.01
CA GLU A 65 -9.35 -7.94 1.20
C GLU A 65 -10.46 -7.24 2.01
N ASN A 66 -10.92 -6.11 1.49
CA ASN A 66 -11.92 -5.24 2.11
C ASN A 66 -13.04 -4.86 1.13
N GLY A 67 -13.35 -5.76 0.19
CA GLY A 67 -14.34 -5.58 -0.88
C GLY A 67 -13.74 -5.30 -2.26
N GLY A 68 -12.46 -4.90 -2.34
CA GLY A 68 -11.72 -4.67 -3.59
C GLY A 68 -10.59 -5.66 -3.90
N GLY A 69 -10.51 -6.77 -3.16
CA GLY A 69 -9.36 -7.68 -3.18
C GLY A 69 -8.20 -7.21 -2.30
N ALA A 70 -7.18 -8.06 -2.13
CA ALA A 70 -6.00 -7.76 -1.32
C ALA A 70 -5.02 -6.84 -2.09
N GLY A 71 -4.39 -5.89 -1.38
CA GLY A 71 -3.54 -4.86 -1.99
C GLY A 71 -2.25 -4.57 -1.22
N VAL A 72 -1.46 -3.63 -1.75
CA VAL A 72 -0.26 -3.05 -1.12
C VAL A 72 -0.20 -1.55 -1.37
N ARG A 73 0.32 -0.78 -0.42
CA ARG A 73 0.55 0.67 -0.56
C ARG A 73 1.83 1.09 0.17
N LEU A 74 2.36 2.27 -0.15
CA LEU A 74 3.42 2.89 0.65
C LEU A 74 2.87 3.40 2.00
N ALA A 75 3.68 3.29 3.04
CA ALA A 75 3.43 3.90 4.33
C ALA A 75 3.48 5.44 4.21
N LYS A 76 2.67 6.12 5.04
CA LYS A 76 2.67 7.58 5.08
C LYS A 76 4.07 8.05 5.50
N ARG A 77 4.68 8.93 4.71
CA ARG A 77 5.92 9.59 5.15
C ARG A 77 5.59 10.46 6.34
N ALA A 78 6.39 10.37 7.40
CA ALA A 78 6.19 11.17 8.62
C ALA A 78 6.13 12.69 8.36
N ASN A 79 6.68 13.16 7.22
CA ASN A 79 6.74 14.57 6.85
C ASN A 79 6.00 14.92 5.53
N SER A 80 5.01 14.14 5.09
CA SER A 80 4.15 14.63 4.01
C SER A 80 3.27 15.75 4.55
N ILE A 81 3.66 17.00 4.30
CA ILE A 81 2.72 18.14 4.34
C ILE A 81 1.70 17.83 3.24
N ASP A 82 0.55 17.30 3.61
CA ASP A 82 -0.53 17.18 2.66
C ASP A 82 -1.86 17.38 3.39
N THR A 83 -2.44 18.53 3.08
CA THR A 83 -3.71 19.11 3.54
C THR A 83 -3.79 19.41 5.05
N ASN A 84 -3.73 20.70 5.37
CA ASN A 84 -4.32 21.19 6.59
C ASN A 84 -5.84 21.03 6.48
N GLU A 85 -6.45 20.06 7.18
CA GLU A 85 -7.90 19.85 7.20
C GLU A 85 -8.69 21.08 7.72
N THR A 86 -8.02 22.11 8.25
CA THR A 86 -8.63 23.39 8.64
C THR A 86 -8.62 24.45 7.53
N GLU A 87 -7.97 24.21 6.39
CA GLU A 87 -8.02 25.07 5.19
C GLU A 87 -9.05 24.57 4.16
N THR A 88 -10.26 24.23 4.61
CA THR A 88 -11.40 24.32 3.70
C THR A 88 -11.69 25.80 3.46
N VAL A 89 -11.29 26.31 2.29
CA VAL A 89 -11.75 27.61 1.79
C VAL A 89 -13.24 27.45 1.46
N GLN A 90 -14.10 27.76 2.43
CA GLN A 90 -15.49 28.07 2.14
C GLN A 90 -15.48 29.46 1.49
N TYR A 91 -15.77 29.54 0.19
CA TYR A 91 -15.85 30.81 -0.52
C TYR A 91 -17.01 31.62 0.09
N GLU A 92 -16.71 32.76 0.70
CA GLU A 92 -17.73 33.64 1.31
C GLU A 92 -18.79 34.10 0.30
N GLU A 93 -18.43 34.20 -0.98
CA GLU A 93 -19.31 34.63 -2.08
C GLU A 93 -20.48 33.66 -2.36
N TYR A 94 -20.49 32.45 -1.78
CA TYR A 94 -21.60 31.49 -1.89
C TYR A 94 -22.40 31.27 -0.60
N LEU A 95 -22.21 32.12 0.43
CA LEU A 95 -23.01 32.05 1.67
C LEU A 95 -24.41 32.66 1.53
N GLU A 96 -24.61 33.56 0.56
CA GLU A 96 -25.93 34.09 0.27
C GLU A 96 -26.71 33.10 -0.59
N ASN A 97 -27.79 32.59 0.00
CA ASN A 97 -28.74 31.75 -0.70
C ASN A 97 -29.53 32.65 -1.66
N ASP A 98 -29.00 32.87 -2.86
CA ASP A 98 -29.69 33.57 -3.95
C ASP A 98 -30.92 32.79 -4.46
N ALA A 99 -31.12 31.56 -3.99
CA ALA A 99 -32.30 30.78 -4.28
C ALA A 99 -33.51 31.35 -3.53
N PRO A 100 -34.53 31.91 -4.22
CA PRO A 100 -35.76 32.31 -3.56
C PRO A 100 -36.40 31.09 -2.88
N PRO A 101 -36.94 31.24 -1.66
CA PRO A 101 -37.60 30.14 -0.97
C PRO A 101 -38.83 29.69 -1.78
N GLY A 102 -38.80 28.49 -2.36
CA GLY A 102 -39.95 27.88 -3.02
C GLY A 102 -39.75 27.23 -4.39
N ALA A 103 -38.53 27.18 -4.94
CA ALA A 103 -38.29 26.47 -6.21
C ALA A 103 -38.01 24.96 -5.99
N GLY A 104 -38.95 24.25 -5.38
CA GLY A 104 -38.95 22.80 -5.28
C GLY A 104 -40.35 22.29 -5.59
N GLY A 105 -40.62 22.04 -6.87
CA GLY A 105 -41.82 21.37 -7.36
C GLY A 105 -41.58 19.87 -7.53
#